data_AF-X1W3T2-F1
#
_entry.id   AF-X1W3T2-F1
#
_cell.length_a   1.000
_cell.length_b   1.000
_cell.length_c   1.000
_cell.angle_alpha   90.00
_cell.angle_beta   90.00
_cell.angle_gamma   90.00
#
_symmetry.space_group_name_H-M   'P 1'
#
loop_
_entity.id
_entity.type
_entity.pdbx_description
1 polymer ?
#
loop_
_entity_poly.entity_id
_entity_poly.type
_entity_poly.pdbx_seq_one_letter_code
_entity_poly.pdbx_strand_id
1 'polypeptide(L)'
;MGDDIMKQGIGNYKGLMICTRPNDKIQQAVDRPFVSRVEAQEQLGLNPAPRIQMNKPIKRVHYVLSKHKQWLEGYKRTIRDQIQSKNQQFLDKIDRQDRLRQQSINLINRRREQHLQQSQQADFQTQSQANQHQFENQSQNQYNNNQSYNDNSIDINPDQLEKILSEPVQQKYEHEQQQQQYNHIQKARPQTSALKKNKKEKPAWAKTEKQLEEEDNQECDDLLNFASNLDYDKYINDLEVQSMVKAIKDRVSELKTNPSIYDSQVKTDKEQQAQKMKEYMDLVDEKRTNKGENNVNNEGKSNASAKSRLTMQSIKETVEKIKNESKEEWDKSTTVGEQKYKSNIEEKLVKHLADDILKNNKYLRGIHSTNSIKQILIGEAKKHFEDNKSPNAQLV
;
A
#
# COMPACT_ATOMS: atom_id res chain seq x y z
N MET A 1 -40.56 -20.12 -28.60
CA MET A 1 -40.77 -20.26 -27.14
C MET A 1 -40.02 -19.10 -26.51
N GLY A 2 -40.60 -17.91 -26.42
CA GLY A 2 -41.66 -17.53 -25.45
C GLY A 2 -40.93 -17.26 -24.12
N ASP A 3 -40.75 -16.02 -23.63
CA ASP A 3 -41.79 -15.04 -23.36
C ASP A 3 -41.28 -13.58 -23.44
N ASP A 4 -41.88 -12.82 -24.37
CA ASP A 4 -41.90 -11.36 -24.40
C ASP A 4 -43.09 -10.88 -23.55
N ILE A 5 -42.84 -10.46 -22.31
CA ILE A 5 -43.89 -9.90 -21.45
C ILE A 5 -43.98 -8.39 -21.70
N MET A 6 -44.91 -8.06 -22.59
CA MET A 6 -45.47 -6.74 -22.83
C MET A 6 -46.04 -6.13 -21.54
N LYS A 7 -45.40 -5.11 -20.97
CA LYS A 7 -46.06 -4.20 -20.02
C LYS A 7 -46.78 -3.09 -20.79
N GLN A 8 -48.02 -3.40 -21.18
CA GLN A 8 -48.99 -2.43 -21.66
C GLN A 8 -49.38 -1.44 -20.54
N GLY A 9 -49.61 -0.19 -20.95
CA GLY A 9 -49.91 0.92 -20.08
C GLY A 9 -51.25 0.78 -19.36
N ILE A 10 -51.22 1.02 -18.05
CA ILE A 10 -52.41 1.29 -17.25
C ILE A 10 -52.70 2.78 -17.39
N GLY A 11 -53.42 3.10 -18.47
CA GLY A 11 -54.12 4.37 -18.61
C GLY A 11 -55.47 4.31 -17.90
N ASN A 12 -55.75 5.35 -17.12
CA ASN A 12 -57.08 5.78 -16.67
C ASN A 12 -57.89 4.84 -15.74
N TYR A 13 -57.47 4.77 -14.47
CA TYR A 13 -58.42 4.52 -13.37
C TYR A 13 -58.55 5.79 -12.52
N LYS A 14 -59.50 6.66 -12.90
CA LYS A 14 -60.04 7.69 -11.99
C LYS A 14 -61.01 7.00 -11.05
N GLY A 15 -60.74 7.00 -9.75
CA GLY A 15 -61.80 6.82 -8.74
C GLY A 15 -61.68 5.66 -7.76
N LEU A 16 -60.48 5.32 -7.29
CA LEU A 16 -60.35 4.62 -6.00
C LEU A 16 -59.23 5.28 -5.18
N MET A 17 -59.62 6.17 -4.26
CA MET A 17 -58.70 6.68 -3.24
C MET A 17 -58.41 5.56 -2.24
N ILE A 18 -57.52 4.64 -2.62
CA ILE A 18 -56.87 3.76 -1.66
C ILE A 18 -55.86 4.65 -0.92
N CYS A 19 -56.31 5.27 0.16
CA CYS A 19 -55.42 5.86 1.14
C CYS A 19 -54.63 4.72 1.80
N THR A 20 -53.55 4.25 1.18
CA THR A 20 -52.50 3.51 1.87
C THR A 20 -51.81 4.49 2.82
N ARG A 21 -52.41 4.69 4.00
CA ARG A 21 -51.71 5.33 5.11
C ARG A 21 -50.47 4.48 5.39
N PRO A 22 -49.26 5.06 5.38
CA PRO A 22 -48.08 4.35 5.84
C PRO A 22 -48.34 3.88 7.26
N ASN A 23 -47.83 2.68 7.55
CA ASN A 23 -48.05 1.93 8.78
C ASN A 23 -47.37 2.65 9.96
N ASP A 24 -47.95 3.76 10.41
CA ASP A 24 -47.61 4.40 11.67
C ASP A 24 -48.09 3.45 12.76
N LYS A 25 -47.13 2.84 13.46
CA LYS A 25 -47.39 2.04 14.65
C LYS A 25 -48.09 2.94 15.66
N ILE A 26 -49.42 2.80 15.74
CA ILE A 26 -50.21 3.39 16.82
C ILE A 26 -49.72 2.70 18.10
N GLN A 27 -48.80 3.36 18.80
CA GLN A 27 -48.51 3.00 20.18
C GLN A 27 -49.82 3.25 20.93
N GLN A 28 -50.50 2.16 21.31
CA GLN A 28 -51.65 2.22 22.19
C GLN A 28 -51.21 2.90 23.49
N ALA A 29 -51.62 4.16 23.66
CA ALA A 29 -51.47 4.86 24.91
C ALA A 29 -52.32 4.13 25.95
N VAL A 30 -51.64 3.60 26.97
CA VAL A 30 -52.22 2.92 28.12
C VAL A 30 -53.25 3.83 28.79
N ASP A 31 -54.41 3.26 29.09
CA ASP A 31 -55.61 3.87 29.67
C ASP A 31 -55.36 5.10 30.56
N ARG A 32 -55.66 6.28 30.02
CA ARG A 32 -56.00 7.48 30.81
C ARG A 32 -57.30 8.06 30.24
N PRO A 33 -58.42 7.98 30.97
CA PRO A 33 -59.76 8.26 30.42
C PRO A 33 -60.04 9.74 30.12
N PHE A 34 -59.11 10.66 30.41
CA PHE A 34 -59.22 12.08 30.04
C PHE A 34 -57.90 12.58 29.48
N VAL A 35 -57.85 12.79 28.15
CA VAL A 35 -56.74 13.49 27.49
C VAL A 35 -56.95 14.99 27.73
N SER A 36 -56.45 15.52 28.86
CA SER A 36 -56.32 16.97 28.98
C SER A 36 -55.31 17.44 27.95
N ARG A 37 -55.75 18.26 27.00
CA ARG A 37 -54.94 18.78 25.89
C ARG A 37 -53.81 19.74 26.32
N VAL A 38 -53.58 19.86 27.62
CA VAL A 38 -52.62 20.74 28.26
C VAL A 38 -51.67 19.85 29.04
N GLU A 39 -50.40 19.85 28.66
CA GLU A 39 -49.36 19.15 29.43
C GLU A 39 -49.21 19.85 30.79
N ALA A 40 -49.16 19.08 31.88
CA ALA A 40 -49.15 19.63 33.25
C ALA A 40 -47.93 20.53 33.57
N GLN A 41 -46.93 20.58 32.70
CA GLN A 41 -45.76 21.46 32.84
C GLN A 41 -45.90 22.82 32.12
N GLU A 42 -46.93 23.02 31.29
CA GLU A 42 -47.20 24.35 30.72
C GLU A 42 -47.92 25.23 31.75
N GLN A 43 -47.15 26.09 32.42
CA GLN A 43 -47.70 27.19 33.22
C GLN A 43 -48.56 28.08 32.33
N LEU A 44 -49.88 27.99 32.53
CA LEU A 44 -50.87 28.92 32.00
C LEU A 44 -50.48 30.36 32.39
N GLY A 45 -49.96 31.14 31.44
CA GLY A 45 -49.83 32.58 31.64
C GLY A 45 -48.70 33.33 30.94
N LEU A 46 -47.75 32.69 30.25
CA LEU A 46 -46.58 33.41 29.69
C LEU A 46 -46.16 33.07 28.26
N ASN A 47 -46.86 32.20 27.52
CA ASN A 47 -46.52 31.99 26.10
C ASN A 47 -47.07 33.15 25.25
N PRO A 48 -46.21 34.03 24.68
CA PRO A 48 -46.67 35.09 23.80
C PRO A 48 -47.42 34.46 22.62
N ALA A 49 -48.59 35.02 22.29
CA ALA A 49 -49.44 34.51 21.21
C ALA A 49 -48.58 34.23 19.96
N PRO A 50 -48.66 33.02 19.37
CA PRO A 50 -47.83 32.65 18.24
C PRO A 50 -47.99 33.73 17.17
N ARG A 51 -46.90 34.44 16.86
CA ARG A 51 -46.91 35.51 15.86
C ARG A 51 -47.49 34.91 14.59
N ILE A 52 -48.71 35.30 14.25
CA ILE A 52 -49.35 34.97 12.98
C ILE A 52 -48.43 35.56 11.91
N GLN A 53 -47.57 34.73 11.33
CA GLN A 53 -46.69 35.16 10.27
C GLN A 53 -47.59 35.44 9.07
N MET A 54 -47.93 36.72 8.86
CA MET A 54 -48.65 37.14 7.68
C MET A 54 -47.89 36.61 6.46
N ASN A 55 -48.57 35.78 5.67
CA ASN A 55 -48.01 35.17 4.48
C ASN A 55 -47.48 36.28 3.59
N LYS A 56 -46.15 36.45 3.57
CA LYS A 56 -45.50 37.44 2.73
C LYS A 56 -45.92 37.14 1.29
N PRO A 57 -46.34 38.16 0.50
CA PRO A 57 -46.80 37.94 -0.85
C PRO A 57 -45.72 37.20 -1.63
N ILE A 58 -46.09 36.06 -2.22
CA ILE A 58 -45.17 35.22 -2.99
C ILE A 58 -44.72 36.05 -4.19
N LYS A 59 -43.46 36.50 -4.16
CA LYS A 59 -42.87 37.23 -5.29
C LYS A 59 -42.82 36.27 -6.48
N ARG A 60 -43.42 36.66 -7.61
CA ARG A 60 -43.37 35.88 -8.85
C ARG A 60 -41.90 35.80 -9.31
N VAL A 61 -41.28 34.65 -9.12
CA VAL A 61 -39.91 34.40 -9.57
C VAL A 61 -39.90 34.37 -11.10
N HIS A 62 -38.90 35.02 -11.70
CA HIS A 62 -38.74 35.06 -13.15
C HIS A 62 -38.60 33.64 -13.72
N TYR A 63 -39.36 33.30 -14.77
CA TYR A 63 -39.41 31.96 -15.36
C TYR A 63 -38.02 31.40 -15.71
N VAL A 64 -37.13 32.25 -16.22
CA VAL A 64 -35.75 31.89 -16.56
C VAL A 64 -34.97 31.41 -15.33
N LEU A 65 -35.13 32.07 -14.18
CA LEU A 65 -34.46 31.67 -12.94
C LEU A 65 -35.01 30.32 -12.44
N SER A 66 -36.30 30.06 -12.61
CA SER A 66 -36.91 28.76 -12.28
C SER A 66 -36.34 27.64 -13.14
N LYS A 67 -36.23 27.85 -14.47
CA LYS A 67 -35.62 26.89 -15.39
C LYS A 67 -34.14 26.65 -15.07
N HIS A 68 -33.38 27.71 -14.80
CA HIS A 68 -31.97 27.58 -14.45
C HIS A 68 -31.79 26.81 -13.12
N LYS A 69 -32.62 27.10 -12.11
CA LYS A 69 -32.63 26.34 -10.85
C LYS A 69 -32.93 24.86 -11.09
N GLN A 70 -33.93 24.54 -11.90
CA GLN A 70 -34.25 23.16 -12.25
C GLN A 70 -33.10 22.47 -12.99
N TRP A 71 -32.45 23.19 -13.91
CA TRP A 71 -31.26 22.69 -14.61
C TRP A 71 -30.10 22.43 -13.66
N LEU A 72 -29.81 23.34 -12.72
CA LEU A 72 -28.76 23.13 -11.70
C LEU A 72 -29.04 21.92 -10.82
N GLU A 73 -30.30 21.70 -10.42
CA GLU A 73 -30.68 20.50 -9.66
C GLU A 73 -30.53 19.22 -10.50
N GLY A 74 -30.86 19.27 -11.79
CA GLY A 74 -30.58 18.18 -12.74
C GLY A 74 -29.08 17.91 -12.88
N TYR A 75 -28.27 18.96 -13.04
CA TYR A 75 -26.82 18.86 -13.15
C TYR A 75 -26.20 18.24 -11.89
N LYS A 76 -26.60 18.70 -10.69
CA LYS A 76 -26.16 18.10 -9.41
C LYS A 76 -26.49 16.61 -9.32
N ARG A 77 -27.67 16.18 -9.79
CA ARG A 77 -28.04 14.75 -9.86
C ARG A 77 -27.08 13.99 -10.78
N THR A 78 -26.84 14.49 -12.00
CA THR A 78 -25.91 13.82 -12.93
C THR A 78 -24.50 13.68 -12.38
N ILE A 79 -23.99 14.69 -11.66
CA ILE A 79 -22.68 14.62 -10.98
C ILE A 79 -22.70 13.56 -9.88
N ARG A 80 -23.75 13.51 -9.06
CA ARG A 80 -23.90 12.49 -8.01
C ARG A 80 -23.93 11.08 -8.60
N ASP A 81 -24.69 10.88 -9.67
CA ASP A 81 -24.81 9.59 -10.36
C ASP A 81 -23.47 9.16 -10.97
N GLN A 82 -22.72 10.10 -11.56
CA GLN A 82 -21.36 9.84 -12.07
C GLN A 82 -20.39 9.43 -10.94
N ILE A 83 -20.46 10.09 -9.79
CA ILE A 83 -19.62 9.74 -8.62
C ILE A 83 -20.01 8.35 -8.11
N GLN A 84 -21.31 8.07 -7.95
CA GLN A 84 -21.79 6.77 -7.51
C GLN A 84 -21.39 5.64 -8.46
N SER A 85 -21.53 5.84 -9.78
CA SER A 85 -21.10 4.87 -10.78
C SER A 85 -19.60 4.59 -10.74
N LYS A 86 -18.75 5.62 -10.57
CA LYS A 86 -17.31 5.45 -10.40
C LYS A 86 -16.95 4.68 -9.12
N ASN A 87 -17.63 4.98 -8.02
CA ASN A 87 -17.44 4.26 -6.75
C ASN A 87 -17.85 2.79 -6.88
N GLN A 88 -18.96 2.50 -7.55
CA GLN A 88 -19.40 1.13 -7.80
C GLN A 88 -18.40 0.36 -8.67
N GLN A 89 -17.93 0.96 -9.77
CA GLN A 89 -16.88 0.35 -10.60
C GLN A 89 -15.58 0.09 -9.83
N PHE A 90 -15.26 0.93 -8.84
CA PHE A 90 -14.10 0.74 -7.98
C PHE A 90 -14.30 -0.44 -7.03
N LEU A 91 -15.46 -0.54 -6.38
CA LEU A 91 -15.82 -1.67 -5.52
C LEU A 91 -15.83 -3.00 -6.29
N ASP A 92 -16.38 -3.02 -7.51
CA ASP A 92 -16.40 -4.22 -8.36
C ASP A 92 -14.98 -4.70 -8.73
N LYS A 93 -14.04 -3.76 -8.91
CA LYS A 93 -12.64 -4.09 -9.16
C LYS A 93 -11.96 -4.70 -7.95
N ILE A 94 -12.23 -4.18 -6.76
CA ILE A 94 -11.73 -4.74 -5.49
C ILE A 94 -12.28 -6.16 -5.32
N ASP A 95 -13.59 -6.36 -5.46
CA ASP A 95 -14.22 -7.67 -5.30
C ASP A 95 -13.67 -8.68 -6.32
N ARG A 96 -13.48 -8.25 -7.59
CA ARG A 96 -12.83 -9.10 -8.60
C ARG A 96 -11.40 -9.48 -8.22
N GLN A 97 -10.62 -8.55 -7.68
CA GLN A 97 -9.25 -8.82 -7.25
C GLN A 97 -9.21 -9.77 -6.04
N ASP A 98 -10.14 -9.63 -5.10
CA ASP A 98 -10.23 -10.51 -3.93
C ASP A 98 -10.69 -11.91 -4.31
N ARG A 99 -11.62 -12.05 -5.26
CA ARG A 99 -11.98 -13.37 -5.83
C ARG A 99 -10.77 -14.07 -6.46
N LEU A 100 -9.94 -13.33 -7.22
CA LEU A 100 -8.71 -13.89 -7.81
C LEU A 100 -7.70 -14.29 -6.73
N ARG A 101 -7.54 -13.48 -5.67
CA ARG A 101 -6.69 -13.82 -4.52
C ARG A 101 -7.18 -15.09 -3.82
N GLN A 102 -8.48 -15.20 -3.54
CA GLN A 102 -9.07 -16.40 -2.94
C GLN A 102 -8.87 -17.64 -3.82
N GLN A 103 -9.06 -17.51 -5.14
CA GLN A 103 -8.76 -18.60 -6.08
C GLN A 103 -7.30 -19.03 -6.02
N SER A 104 -6.36 -18.07 -5.95
CA SER A 104 -4.93 -18.38 -5.83
C SER A 104 -4.57 -19.07 -4.52
N ILE A 105 -5.16 -18.64 -3.39
CA ILE A 105 -4.98 -19.26 -2.08
C ILE A 105 -5.52 -20.71 -2.10
N ASN A 106 -6.71 -20.91 -2.67
CA ASN A 106 -7.30 -22.24 -2.79
C ASN A 106 -6.43 -23.18 -3.65
N LEU A 107 -5.84 -22.67 -4.75
CA LEU A 107 -4.91 -23.44 -5.57
C LEU A 107 -3.62 -23.82 -4.80
N ILE A 108 -3.07 -22.90 -4.01
CA ILE A 108 -1.90 -23.17 -3.16
C ILE A 108 -2.22 -24.23 -2.10
N ASN A 109 -3.36 -24.09 -1.42
CA ASN A 109 -3.80 -25.06 -0.42
C ASN A 109 -4.01 -26.45 -1.05
N ARG A 110 -4.64 -26.52 -2.22
CA ARG A 110 -4.82 -27.78 -2.96
C ARG A 110 -3.47 -28.43 -3.32
N ARG A 111 -2.48 -27.66 -3.75
CA ARG A 111 -1.12 -28.18 -4.01
C ARG A 111 -0.44 -28.67 -2.73
N ARG A 112 -0.60 -27.94 -1.62
CA ARG A 112 -0.04 -28.33 -0.32
C ARG A 112 -0.66 -29.65 0.17
N GLU A 113 -1.98 -29.80 0.04
CA GLU A 113 -2.67 -31.05 0.38
C GLU A 113 -2.21 -32.22 -0.50
N GLN A 114 -2.06 -32.01 -1.81
CA GLN A 114 -1.51 -33.01 -2.72
C GLN A 114 -0.09 -33.44 -2.32
N HIS A 115 0.77 -32.48 -2.00
CA HIS A 115 2.13 -32.77 -1.56
C HIS A 115 2.15 -33.51 -0.22
N LEU A 116 1.26 -33.16 0.71
CA LEU A 116 1.14 -33.86 1.99
C LEU A 116 0.69 -35.31 1.79
N GLN A 117 -0.28 -35.56 0.90
CA GLN A 117 -0.71 -36.92 0.54
C GLN A 117 0.43 -37.71 -0.13
N GLN A 118 1.18 -37.10 -1.03
CA GLN A 118 2.35 -37.73 -1.66
C GLN A 118 3.44 -38.08 -0.64
N SER A 119 3.71 -37.17 0.31
CA SER A 119 4.67 -37.42 1.40
C SER A 119 4.23 -38.61 2.26
N GLN A 120 2.95 -38.66 2.67
CA GLN A 120 2.43 -39.78 3.46
C GLN A 120 2.52 -41.12 2.70
N GLN A 121 2.26 -41.11 1.39
CA GLN A 121 2.42 -42.30 0.54
C GLN A 121 3.89 -42.74 0.42
N ALA A 122 4.81 -41.78 0.26
CA ALA A 122 6.24 -42.07 0.22
C ALA A 122 6.73 -42.65 1.55
N ASP A 123 6.33 -42.04 2.68
CA ASP A 123 6.68 -42.53 4.02
C ASP A 123 6.17 -43.96 4.24
N PHE A 124 4.94 -44.26 3.81
CA PHE A 124 4.37 -45.61 3.88
C PHE A 124 5.15 -46.61 3.01
N GLN A 125 5.56 -46.22 1.79
CA GLN A 125 6.38 -47.07 0.92
C GLN A 125 7.77 -47.31 1.52
N THR A 126 8.41 -46.28 2.09
CA THR A 126 9.71 -46.41 2.76
C THR A 126 9.63 -47.32 3.98
N GLN A 127 8.58 -47.20 4.79
CA GLN A 127 8.35 -48.13 5.91
C GLN A 127 8.13 -49.57 5.43
N SER A 128 7.36 -49.76 4.36
CA SER A 128 7.14 -51.09 3.77
C SER A 128 8.44 -51.70 3.25
N GLN A 129 9.29 -50.93 2.57
CA GLN A 129 10.59 -51.39 2.08
C GLN A 129 11.54 -51.70 3.24
N ALA A 130 11.59 -50.85 4.26
CA ALA A 130 12.39 -51.08 5.46
C ALA A 130 11.98 -52.39 6.17
N ASN A 131 10.68 -52.66 6.29
CA ASN A 131 10.18 -53.90 6.86
C ASN A 131 10.54 -55.13 6.02
N GLN A 132 10.50 -55.03 4.68
CA GLN A 132 10.96 -56.11 3.79
C GLN A 132 12.45 -56.41 3.97
N HIS A 133 13.30 -55.37 4.00
CA HIS A 133 14.74 -55.54 4.24
C HIS A 133 15.04 -56.12 5.62
N GLN A 134 14.26 -55.77 6.65
CA GLN A 134 14.39 -56.39 7.97
C GLN A 134 14.08 -57.89 7.92
N PHE A 135 13.02 -58.29 7.22
CA PHE A 135 12.66 -59.70 7.06
C PHE A 135 13.71 -60.48 6.27
N GLU A 136 14.25 -59.88 5.21
CA GLU A 136 15.30 -60.48 4.37
C GLU A 136 16.61 -60.66 5.16
N ASN A 137 17.01 -59.65 5.95
CA ASN A 137 18.17 -59.74 6.84
C ASN A 137 18.00 -60.83 7.93
N GLN A 138 16.80 -60.95 8.52
CA GLN A 138 16.53 -62.02 9.49
C GLN A 138 16.63 -63.41 8.83
N SER A 139 16.15 -63.54 7.59
CA SER A 139 16.21 -64.79 6.82
C SER A 139 17.66 -65.17 6.48
N GLN A 140 18.49 -64.21 6.08
CA GLN A 140 19.92 -64.43 5.81
C GLN A 140 20.70 -64.80 7.09
N ASN A 141 20.41 -64.16 8.22
CA ASN A 141 21.04 -64.49 9.50
C ASN A 141 20.72 -65.91 9.97
N GLN A 142 19.50 -66.42 9.73
CA GLN A 142 19.17 -67.82 10.00
C GLN A 142 19.95 -68.78 9.10
N TYR A 143 20.19 -68.41 7.83
CA TYR A 143 21.01 -69.21 6.92
C TYR A 143 22.49 -69.24 7.33
N ASN A 144 23.06 -68.09 7.71
CA ASN A 144 24.46 -68.01 8.15
C ASN A 144 24.71 -68.69 9.51
N ASN A 145 23.78 -68.60 10.46
CA ASN A 145 23.90 -69.31 11.74
C ASN A 145 23.87 -70.83 11.58
N ASN A 146 23.23 -71.37 10.54
CA ASN A 146 23.25 -72.80 10.26
C ASN A 146 24.50 -73.27 9.49
N GLN A 147 25.22 -72.39 8.79
CA GLN A 147 26.52 -72.72 8.19
C GLN A 147 27.70 -72.58 9.17
N SER A 148 27.55 -71.82 10.26
CA SER A 148 28.62 -71.60 11.24
C SER A 148 28.85 -72.76 12.24
N TYR A 149 28.07 -73.84 12.18
CA TYR A 149 28.25 -75.01 13.07
C TYR A 149 29.19 -76.09 12.53
N ASN A 150 29.89 -75.86 11.42
CA ASN A 150 30.69 -76.92 10.79
C ASN A 150 32.13 -76.58 10.42
N ASP A 151 32.69 -75.45 10.86
CA ASP A 151 34.14 -75.24 10.67
C ASP A 151 34.77 -74.31 11.72
N ASN A 152 35.60 -74.93 12.56
CA ASN A 152 36.77 -74.38 13.27
C ASN A 152 36.62 -73.30 14.36
N SER A 153 36.90 -73.73 15.60
CA SER A 153 38.05 -73.28 16.41
C SER A 153 38.80 -72.04 15.88
N ILE A 154 38.48 -70.85 16.43
CA ILE A 154 39.29 -69.65 16.28
C ILE A 154 39.79 -69.25 17.66
N ASP A 155 41.11 -69.37 17.85
CA ASP A 155 41.85 -68.79 18.97
C ASP A 155 41.70 -67.27 18.96
N ILE A 156 41.08 -66.75 20.02
CA ILE A 156 40.87 -65.32 20.23
C ILE A 156 42.12 -64.75 20.90
N ASN A 157 42.83 -63.90 20.16
CA ASN A 157 43.95 -63.12 20.68
C ASN A 157 43.41 -61.86 21.41
N PRO A 158 43.68 -61.67 22.72
CA PRO A 158 43.02 -60.65 23.55
C PRO A 158 43.37 -59.17 23.23
N ASP A 159 44.35 -58.89 22.37
CA ASP A 159 44.86 -57.52 22.14
C ASP A 159 44.08 -56.68 21.10
N GLN A 160 43.07 -57.23 20.43
CA GLN A 160 42.30 -56.48 19.41
C GLN A 160 40.98 -55.86 19.93
N LEU A 161 40.62 -56.10 21.20
CA LEU A 161 39.36 -55.63 21.78
C LEU A 161 39.39 -54.15 22.22
N GLU A 162 40.58 -53.54 22.36
CA GLU A 162 40.73 -52.17 22.87
C GLU A 162 40.63 -51.08 21.79
N LYS A 163 40.75 -51.46 20.51
CA LYS A 163 40.79 -50.49 19.39
C LYS A 163 39.42 -50.11 18.83
N ILE A 164 38.36 -50.82 19.20
CA ILE A 164 36.98 -50.57 18.72
C ILE A 164 36.18 -49.71 19.73
N LEU A 165 36.66 -49.58 20.98
CA LEU A 165 36.01 -48.78 22.03
C LEU A 165 36.48 -47.32 22.11
N SER A 166 37.31 -46.85 21.16
CA SER A 166 37.97 -45.54 21.23
C SER A 166 37.80 -44.65 19.99
N GLU A 167 36.62 -44.66 19.33
CA GLU A 167 36.25 -43.59 18.40
C GLU A 167 35.59 -42.40 19.14
N PRO A 168 36.03 -41.15 18.89
CA PRO A 168 35.61 -40.01 19.70
C PRO A 168 34.20 -39.53 19.33
N VAL A 169 33.29 -39.61 20.31
CA VAL A 169 31.88 -39.14 20.31
C VAL A 169 31.73 -37.61 20.15
N GLN A 170 32.82 -36.86 19.97
CA GLN A 170 32.82 -35.39 20.08
C GLN A 170 32.31 -34.63 18.84
N GLN A 171 32.31 -35.22 17.64
CA GLN A 171 31.91 -34.46 16.44
C GLN A 171 30.40 -34.38 16.18
N LYS A 172 29.59 -35.28 16.76
CA LYS A 172 28.11 -35.20 16.65
C LYS A 172 27.50 -34.14 17.58
N TYR A 173 28.15 -33.84 18.70
CA TYR A 173 27.62 -32.88 19.68
C TYR A 173 27.79 -31.41 19.26
N GLU A 174 28.82 -31.08 18.47
CA GLU A 174 29.07 -29.71 18.02
C GLU A 174 28.15 -29.28 16.87
N HIS A 175 27.74 -30.21 15.99
CA HIS A 175 26.85 -29.88 14.88
C HIS A 175 25.41 -29.61 15.32
N GLU A 176 24.97 -30.25 16.42
CA GLU A 176 23.64 -30.01 16.99
C GLU A 176 23.55 -28.69 17.77
N GLN A 177 24.64 -28.26 18.43
CA GLN A 177 24.67 -26.95 19.11
C GLN A 177 24.68 -25.77 18.13
N GLN A 178 25.31 -25.88 16.95
CA GLN A 178 25.31 -24.81 15.95
C GLN A 178 23.93 -24.62 15.28
N GLN A 179 23.15 -25.68 15.10
CA GLN A 179 21.78 -25.57 14.57
C GLN A 179 20.81 -24.93 15.57
N GLN A 180 21.03 -25.10 16.88
CA GLN A 180 20.23 -24.44 17.92
C GLN A 180 20.50 -22.93 17.99
N GLN A 181 21.72 -22.46 17.71
CA GLN A 181 22.05 -21.03 17.67
C GLN A 181 21.43 -20.33 16.44
N TYR A 182 21.37 -20.99 15.28
CA TYR A 182 20.77 -20.39 14.08
C TYR A 182 19.26 -20.16 14.18
N ASN A 183 18.53 -21.00 14.93
CA ASN A 183 17.10 -20.82 15.16
C ASN A 183 16.76 -19.70 16.15
N HIS A 184 17.74 -19.16 16.89
CA HIS A 184 17.50 -18.09 17.86
C HIS A 184 17.58 -16.68 17.24
N ILE A 185 18.22 -16.51 16.08
CA ILE A 185 18.48 -15.19 15.47
C ILE A 185 17.29 -14.68 14.62
N GLN A 186 16.37 -15.54 14.19
CA GLN A 186 15.25 -15.17 13.29
C GLN A 186 13.96 -14.70 14.03
N LYS A 187 13.98 -14.54 15.37
CA LYS A 187 12.83 -14.04 16.16
C LYS A 187 13.01 -12.64 16.74
N ALA A 188 13.92 -11.83 16.21
CA ALA A 188 14.05 -10.42 16.59
C ALA A 188 13.11 -9.53 15.75
N ARG A 189 11.81 -9.54 16.09
CA ARG A 189 10.87 -8.47 15.70
C ARG A 189 10.94 -7.38 16.78
N PRO A 190 11.02 -6.08 16.43
CA PRO A 190 11.24 -5.05 17.42
C PRO A 190 10.05 -4.91 18.36
N GLN A 191 10.38 -4.91 19.65
CA GLN A 191 9.49 -4.80 20.78
C GLN A 191 8.90 -3.39 20.86
N THR A 192 7.58 -3.31 20.92
CA THR A 192 6.90 -2.22 21.61
C THR A 192 6.35 -2.78 22.92
N SER A 193 6.53 -2.00 23.99
CA SER A 193 6.18 -2.26 25.40
C SER A 193 7.02 -3.31 26.15
N ALA A 194 8.14 -2.83 26.69
CA ALA A 194 8.83 -3.45 27.81
C ALA A 194 7.91 -3.48 29.05
N LEU A 195 7.36 -4.65 29.39
CA LEU A 195 6.73 -4.91 30.68
C LEU A 195 7.52 -5.96 31.44
N LYS A 196 8.04 -5.51 32.58
CA LYS A 196 8.37 -6.19 33.84
C LYS A 196 8.97 -7.61 33.77
N LYS A 197 10.23 -7.69 34.21
CA LYS A 197 11.00 -8.91 34.50
C LYS A 197 10.19 -9.89 35.37
N ASN A 198 10.00 -11.10 34.84
CA ASN A 198 9.44 -12.28 35.51
C ASN A 198 10.16 -12.55 36.85
N LYS A 199 9.48 -12.24 37.96
CA LYS A 199 9.76 -12.92 39.22
C LYS A 199 9.22 -14.35 39.07
N LYS A 200 9.93 -15.34 39.62
CA LYS A 200 9.53 -16.76 39.56
C LYS A 200 8.20 -16.94 40.28
N GLU A 201 7.10 -16.85 39.55
CA GLU A 201 5.77 -17.11 40.10
C GLU A 201 5.62 -18.59 40.39
N LYS A 202 5.02 -18.88 41.55
CA LYS A 202 4.68 -20.24 41.92
C LYS A 202 3.65 -20.76 40.92
N PRO A 203 3.74 -22.03 40.49
CA PRO A 203 2.77 -22.59 39.55
C PRO A 203 1.35 -22.52 40.13
N ALA A 204 0.34 -22.39 39.28
CA ALA A 204 -1.05 -22.08 39.67
C ALA A 204 -1.64 -23.01 40.74
N TRP A 205 -1.23 -24.28 40.77
CA TRP A 205 -1.66 -25.26 41.79
C TRP A 205 -1.12 -24.98 43.21
N ALA A 206 -0.10 -24.14 43.34
CA ALA A 206 0.52 -23.77 44.61
C ALA A 206 0.04 -22.41 45.16
N LYS A 207 -0.87 -21.73 44.44
CA LYS A 207 -1.49 -20.46 44.88
C LYS A 207 -2.75 -20.76 45.69
N THR A 208 -2.99 -19.97 46.72
CA THR A 208 -4.23 -20.06 47.52
C THR A 208 -5.37 -19.35 46.78
N GLU A 209 -6.62 -19.76 46.99
CA GLU A 209 -7.80 -19.19 46.32
C GLU A 209 -7.86 -17.66 46.40
N LYS A 210 -7.54 -17.11 47.59
CA LYS A 210 -7.49 -15.66 47.80
C LYS A 210 -6.40 -14.96 46.97
N GLN A 211 -5.26 -15.61 46.76
CA GLN A 211 -4.19 -15.06 45.91
C GLN A 211 -4.60 -15.08 44.44
N LEU A 212 -5.41 -16.08 44.03
CA LEU A 212 -5.92 -16.17 42.67
C LEU A 212 -6.91 -15.03 42.39
N GLU A 213 -7.87 -14.77 43.29
CA GLU A 213 -8.80 -13.64 43.14
C GLU A 213 -8.08 -12.28 43.07
N GLU A 214 -7.01 -12.11 43.82
CA GLU A 214 -6.27 -10.85 43.85
C GLU A 214 -5.39 -10.65 42.61
N GLU A 215 -4.92 -11.74 42.01
CA GLU A 215 -4.28 -11.72 40.68
C GLU A 215 -5.29 -11.44 39.58
N ASP A 216 -6.47 -12.07 39.63
CA ASP A 216 -7.55 -11.83 38.68
C ASP A 216 -8.03 -10.37 38.72
N ASN A 217 -8.13 -9.78 39.92
CA ASN A 217 -8.46 -8.36 40.08
C ASN A 217 -7.36 -7.45 39.52
N GLN A 218 -6.08 -7.80 39.71
CA GLN A 218 -4.96 -7.03 39.14
C GLN A 218 -4.95 -7.11 37.61
N GLU A 219 -5.25 -8.27 37.03
CA GLU A 219 -5.41 -8.41 35.58
C GLU A 219 -6.59 -7.58 35.06
N CYS A 220 -7.71 -7.54 35.79
CA CYS A 220 -8.85 -6.70 35.43
C CYS A 220 -8.49 -5.20 35.43
N ASP A 221 -7.74 -4.74 36.43
CA ASP A 221 -7.26 -3.36 36.52
C ASP A 221 -6.26 -3.04 35.42
N ASP A 222 -5.33 -3.94 35.10
CA ASP A 222 -4.38 -3.78 33.99
C ASP A 222 -5.09 -3.75 32.63
N LEU A 223 -6.14 -4.54 32.43
CA LEU A 223 -6.99 -4.51 31.23
C LEU A 223 -7.78 -3.21 31.12
N LEU A 224 -8.32 -2.70 32.24
CA LEU A 224 -8.99 -1.40 32.29
C LEU A 224 -8.03 -0.26 31.95
N ASN A 225 -6.81 -0.30 32.50
CA ASN A 225 -5.77 0.69 32.26
C ASN A 225 -5.26 0.64 30.81
N PHE A 226 -5.18 -0.56 30.22
CA PHE A 226 -4.89 -0.73 28.80
C PHE A 226 -6.00 -0.12 27.91
N ALA A 227 -7.27 -0.39 28.23
CA ALA A 227 -8.40 0.15 27.48
C ALA A 227 -8.48 1.68 27.56
N SER A 228 -8.20 2.27 28.72
CA SER A 228 -8.22 3.73 28.90
C SER A 228 -7.04 4.44 28.23
N ASN A 229 -5.89 3.77 28.13
CA ASN A 229 -4.69 4.34 27.51
C ASN A 229 -4.54 3.96 26.02
N LEU A 230 -5.56 3.34 25.42
CA LEU A 230 -5.54 3.01 24.00
C LEU A 230 -5.78 4.29 23.18
N ASP A 231 -4.70 4.90 22.70
CA ASP A 231 -4.76 6.02 21.76
C ASP A 231 -5.07 5.50 20.35
N TYR A 232 -6.37 5.41 20.05
CA TYR A 232 -6.87 4.97 18.74
C TYR A 232 -6.38 5.87 17.61
N ASP A 233 -6.25 7.18 17.84
CA ASP A 233 -5.83 8.14 16.82
C ASP A 233 -4.36 7.89 16.44
N LYS A 234 -3.50 7.65 17.41
CA LYS A 234 -2.10 7.26 17.15
C LYS A 234 -2.01 5.93 16.41
N TYR A 235 -2.81 4.93 16.78
CA TYR A 235 -2.84 3.64 16.10
C TYR A 235 -3.34 3.75 14.65
N ILE A 236 -4.38 4.55 14.41
CA ILE A 236 -4.91 4.82 13.06
C ILE A 236 -3.87 5.53 12.21
N ASN A 237 -3.21 6.56 12.76
CA ASN A 237 -2.13 7.26 12.05
C ASN A 237 -0.97 6.31 11.69
N ASP A 238 -0.57 5.41 12.61
CA ASP A 238 0.47 4.42 12.34
C ASP A 238 0.04 3.42 11.24
N LEU A 239 -1.24 3.04 11.17
CA LEU A 239 -1.78 2.19 10.11
C LEU A 239 -1.79 2.89 8.74
N GLU A 240 -2.16 4.18 8.69
CA GLU A 240 -2.13 4.98 7.46
C GLU A 240 -0.70 5.13 6.94
N VAL A 241 0.26 5.41 7.83
CA VAL A 241 1.68 5.48 7.49
C VAL A 241 2.19 4.12 6.98
N GLN A 242 1.84 3.01 7.62
CA GLN A 242 2.21 1.68 7.14
C GLN A 242 1.62 1.39 5.75
N SER A 243 0.36 1.76 5.51
CA SER A 243 -0.29 1.64 4.21
C SER A 243 0.44 2.45 3.13
N MET A 244 0.81 3.70 3.46
CA MET A 244 1.58 4.57 2.56
C MET A 244 2.97 4.01 2.27
N VAL A 245 3.70 3.57 3.29
CA VAL A 245 5.04 2.96 3.13
C VAL A 245 4.96 1.70 2.28
N LYS A 246 3.93 0.87 2.47
CA LYS A 246 3.68 -0.32 1.64
C LYS A 246 3.46 0.08 0.17
N ALA A 247 2.62 1.08 -0.10
CA ALA A 247 2.39 1.57 -1.46
C ALA A 247 3.66 2.12 -2.11
N ILE A 248 4.50 2.84 -1.37
CA ILE A 248 5.81 3.32 -1.84
C ILE A 248 6.72 2.13 -2.16
N LYS A 249 6.78 1.12 -1.30
CA LYS A 249 7.60 -0.07 -1.50
C LYS A 249 7.16 -0.86 -2.73
N ASP A 250 5.86 -1.04 -2.91
CA ASP A 250 5.28 -1.70 -4.09
C ASP A 250 5.67 -0.93 -5.36
N ARG A 251 5.54 0.40 -5.38
CA ARG A 251 5.97 1.24 -6.50
C ARG A 251 7.48 1.17 -6.77
N VAL A 252 8.30 1.19 -5.73
CA VAL A 252 9.77 1.04 -5.87
C VAL A 252 10.09 -0.34 -6.44
N SER A 253 9.36 -1.38 -6.05
CA SER A 253 9.52 -2.71 -6.62
C SER A 253 9.11 -2.76 -8.10
N GLU A 254 8.00 -2.13 -8.48
CA GLU A 254 7.55 -1.99 -9.87
C GLU A 254 8.58 -1.25 -10.73
N LEU A 255 9.17 -0.17 -10.20
CA LEU A 255 10.24 0.59 -10.87
C LEU A 255 11.54 -0.21 -11.00
N LYS A 256 11.82 -1.14 -10.07
CA LYS A 256 12.96 -2.05 -10.16
C LYS A 256 12.73 -3.18 -11.17
N THR A 257 11.52 -3.73 -11.24
CA THR A 257 11.17 -4.83 -12.15
C THR A 257 10.92 -4.36 -13.58
N ASN A 258 10.41 -3.13 -13.75
CA ASN A 258 10.26 -2.47 -15.04
C ASN A 258 11.35 -1.38 -15.15
N PRO A 259 12.63 -1.73 -15.43
CA PRO A 259 13.61 -0.71 -15.77
C PRO A 259 13.02 0.12 -16.90
N SER A 260 12.93 1.42 -16.61
CA SER A 260 12.11 2.41 -17.29
C SER A 260 12.03 2.17 -18.81
N ILE A 261 10.84 2.31 -19.40
CA ILE A 261 10.67 2.39 -20.86
C ILE A 261 11.63 3.45 -21.44
N TYR A 262 12.01 4.47 -20.65
CA TYR A 262 13.07 5.42 -21.01
C TYR A 262 14.47 4.79 -21.11
N ASP A 263 14.84 3.81 -20.30
CA ASP A 263 16.12 3.10 -20.47
C ASP A 263 16.14 2.23 -21.73
N SER A 264 14.98 1.69 -22.13
CA SER A 264 14.84 0.97 -23.39
C SER A 264 14.88 1.92 -24.59
N GLN A 265 14.17 3.06 -24.51
CA GLN A 265 14.18 4.11 -25.54
C GLN A 265 15.54 4.80 -25.68
N VAL A 266 16.23 5.07 -24.58
CA VAL A 266 17.58 5.64 -24.60
C VAL A 266 18.58 4.67 -25.23
N LYS A 267 18.39 3.35 -25.09
CA LYS A 267 19.20 2.35 -25.81
C LYS A 267 18.89 2.37 -27.30
N THR A 268 17.61 2.38 -27.71
CA THR A 268 17.25 2.43 -29.14
C THR A 268 17.71 3.72 -29.80
N ASP A 269 17.61 4.87 -29.13
CA ASP A 269 18.00 6.16 -29.69
C ASP A 269 19.53 6.29 -29.81
N LYS A 270 20.27 5.76 -28.84
CA LYS A 270 21.74 5.65 -28.91
C LYS A 270 22.19 4.74 -30.04
N GLU A 271 21.49 3.62 -30.25
CA GLU A 271 21.81 2.65 -31.29
C GLU A 271 21.49 3.22 -32.69
N GLN A 272 20.36 3.93 -32.84
CA GLN A 272 20.03 4.66 -34.07
C GLN A 272 21.01 5.81 -34.35
N GLN A 273 21.46 6.55 -33.32
CA GLN A 273 22.50 7.56 -33.49
C GLN A 273 23.84 6.94 -33.89
N ALA A 274 24.22 5.81 -33.30
CA ALA A 274 25.45 5.10 -33.68
C ALA A 274 25.38 4.60 -35.13
N GLN A 275 24.23 4.10 -35.57
CA GLN A 275 24.01 3.70 -36.96
C GLN A 275 24.11 4.89 -37.92
N LYS A 276 23.44 6.00 -37.64
CA LYS A 276 23.53 7.23 -38.45
C LYS A 276 24.95 7.79 -38.50
N MET A 277 25.67 7.74 -37.38
CA MET A 277 27.06 8.20 -37.33
C MET A 277 28.01 7.27 -38.09
N LYS A 278 27.73 5.96 -38.09
CA LYS A 278 28.46 4.99 -38.90
C LYS A 278 28.22 5.20 -40.39
N GLU A 279 26.95 5.34 -40.80
CA GLU A 279 26.56 5.67 -42.18
C GLU A 279 27.22 6.98 -42.67
N TYR A 280 27.29 8.00 -41.80
CA TYR A 280 27.98 9.25 -42.11
C TYR A 280 29.50 9.06 -42.25
N MET A 281 30.13 8.21 -41.44
CA MET A 281 31.57 7.93 -41.56
C MET A 281 31.89 7.14 -42.84
N ASP A 282 31.05 6.16 -43.20
CA ASP A 282 31.21 5.40 -44.44
C ASP A 282 31.09 6.34 -45.69
N LEU A 283 30.17 7.30 -45.66
CA LEU A 283 30.04 8.35 -46.69
C LEU A 283 31.24 9.33 -46.75
N VAL A 284 31.90 9.56 -45.62
CA VAL A 284 33.09 10.44 -45.55
C VAL A 284 34.32 9.71 -46.05
N ASP A 285 34.47 8.42 -45.76
CA ASP A 285 35.57 7.61 -46.28
C ASP A 285 35.46 7.39 -47.80
N GLU A 286 34.24 7.22 -48.34
CA GLU A 286 33.99 7.18 -49.79
C GLU A 286 34.37 8.50 -50.50
N LYS A 287 34.26 9.65 -49.80
CA LYS A 287 34.69 10.95 -50.32
C LYS A 287 36.19 11.21 -50.17
N ARG A 288 36.88 10.50 -49.27
CA ARG A 288 38.34 10.64 -49.04
C ARG A 288 39.18 9.84 -50.03
N THR A 289 38.68 8.71 -50.52
CA THR A 289 39.40 7.92 -51.56
C THR A 289 39.36 8.58 -52.94
N ASN A 290 38.51 9.60 -53.16
CA ASN A 290 38.41 10.33 -54.43
C ASN A 290 39.11 11.69 -54.47
N LYS A 291 39.80 12.11 -53.38
CA LYS A 291 40.56 13.37 -53.38
C LYS A 291 41.99 13.10 -52.95
N GLY A 292 42.80 12.78 -53.96
CA GLY A 292 44.23 12.63 -53.84
C GLY A 292 44.88 13.82 -53.15
N GLU A 293 45.88 13.46 -52.33
CA GLU A 293 47.15 14.17 -52.15
C GLU A 293 47.04 15.69 -52.03
N ASN A 294 47.09 16.21 -50.80
CA ASN A 294 48.04 17.26 -50.40
C ASN A 294 47.83 17.71 -48.94
N ASN A 295 48.96 17.99 -48.28
CA ASN A 295 49.15 18.72 -47.01
C ASN A 295 48.68 18.04 -45.71
N VAL A 296 49.58 17.50 -44.87
CA VAL A 296 50.62 18.15 -44.03
C VAL A 296 50.03 19.01 -42.90
N ASN A 297 50.25 18.51 -41.68
CA ASN A 297 50.28 19.17 -40.37
C ASN A 297 49.02 19.91 -39.90
N ASN A 298 48.26 19.31 -38.97
CA ASN A 298 47.95 20.03 -37.73
C ASN A 298 47.53 19.13 -36.55
N GLU A 299 48.40 19.18 -35.54
CA GLU A 299 48.23 19.05 -34.09
C GLU A 299 46.99 18.38 -33.49
N GLY A 300 47.28 17.35 -32.68
CA GLY A 300 46.37 16.67 -31.79
C GLY A 300 45.67 17.62 -30.80
N LYS A 301 44.34 17.59 -30.83
CA LYS A 301 43.49 18.07 -29.74
C LYS A 301 42.64 16.91 -29.24
N SER A 302 42.78 16.65 -27.96
CA SER A 302 42.18 15.56 -27.20
C SER A 302 40.64 15.65 -27.17
N ASN A 303 39.98 14.57 -27.62
CA ASN A 303 38.51 14.45 -27.77
C ASN A 303 37.74 14.20 -26.45
N ALA A 304 38.32 14.51 -25.29
CA ALA A 304 37.74 14.11 -24.00
C ALA A 304 36.75 15.11 -23.38
N SER A 305 36.50 16.31 -23.94
CA SER A 305 35.63 17.33 -23.28
C SER A 305 34.34 17.72 -24.02
N ALA A 306 34.04 17.15 -25.18
CA ALA A 306 32.88 17.56 -25.98
C ALA A 306 31.53 17.20 -25.33
N LYS A 307 31.46 16.09 -24.56
CA LYS A 307 30.21 15.63 -23.94
C LYS A 307 29.72 16.48 -22.75
N SER A 308 30.60 17.21 -22.06
CA SER A 308 30.20 18.07 -20.93
C SER A 308 29.76 19.48 -21.39
N ARG A 309 30.21 19.91 -22.58
CA ARG A 309 29.82 21.23 -23.14
C ARG A 309 28.40 21.25 -23.70
N LEU A 310 27.91 20.14 -24.23
CA LEU A 310 26.56 20.04 -24.80
C LEU A 310 25.45 20.11 -23.73
N THR A 311 25.67 19.54 -22.54
CA THR A 311 24.74 19.63 -21.41
C THR A 311 24.72 21.01 -20.77
N MET A 312 25.85 21.72 -20.72
CA MET A 312 25.85 23.12 -20.28
C MET A 312 25.23 24.07 -21.31
N GLN A 313 25.29 23.73 -22.61
CA GLN A 313 24.64 24.50 -23.66
C GLN A 313 23.12 24.38 -23.62
N SER A 314 22.55 23.18 -23.40
CA SER A 314 21.09 23.01 -23.33
C SER A 314 20.47 23.66 -22.08
N ILE A 315 21.19 23.68 -20.95
CA ILE A 315 20.76 24.42 -19.76
C ILE A 315 20.85 25.94 -20.00
N LYS A 316 21.89 26.43 -20.69
CA LYS A 316 21.96 27.85 -21.09
C LYS A 316 20.83 28.23 -22.04
N GLU A 317 20.50 27.38 -23.00
CA GLU A 317 19.48 27.64 -24.02
C GLU A 317 18.07 27.69 -23.40
N THR A 318 17.76 26.80 -22.44
CA THR A 318 16.49 26.85 -21.68
C THR A 318 16.41 28.05 -20.75
N VAL A 319 17.51 28.41 -20.08
CA VAL A 319 17.58 29.62 -19.24
C VAL A 319 17.45 30.90 -20.08
N GLU A 320 18.08 30.97 -21.26
CA GLU A 320 17.94 32.10 -22.18
C GLU A 320 16.54 32.20 -22.77
N LYS A 321 15.89 31.07 -23.07
CA LYS A 321 14.50 31.06 -23.55
C LYS A 321 13.53 31.60 -22.50
N ILE A 322 13.69 31.19 -21.24
CA ILE A 322 12.92 31.74 -20.11
C ILE A 322 13.21 33.24 -19.92
N LYS A 323 14.46 33.66 -20.11
CA LYS A 323 14.87 35.06 -19.98
C LYS A 323 14.30 35.94 -21.11
N ASN A 324 14.20 35.41 -22.32
CA ASN A 324 13.64 36.11 -23.48
C ASN A 324 12.11 36.17 -23.41
N GLU A 325 11.44 35.07 -23.04
CA GLU A 325 9.99 35.05 -22.78
C GLU A 325 9.61 35.99 -21.61
N SER A 326 10.48 36.15 -20.62
CA SER A 326 10.27 37.12 -19.53
C SER A 326 10.49 38.59 -19.92
N LYS A 327 11.15 38.87 -21.05
CA LYS A 327 11.41 40.24 -21.53
C LYS A 327 10.30 40.77 -22.45
N GLU A 328 9.59 39.91 -23.18
CA GLU A 328 8.53 40.35 -24.11
C GLU A 328 7.21 40.74 -23.41
N GLU A 329 6.96 40.27 -22.18
CA GLU A 329 5.75 40.65 -21.42
C GLU A 329 5.96 41.85 -20.47
N TRP A 330 7.18 42.41 -20.38
CA TRP A 330 7.55 43.28 -19.27
C TRP A 330 7.44 44.80 -19.50
N ASP A 331 7.02 45.26 -20.69
CA ASP A 331 7.10 46.69 -21.02
C ASP A 331 5.77 47.41 -21.28
N LYS A 332 4.65 46.89 -20.74
CA LYS A 332 3.37 47.62 -20.78
C LYS A 332 2.60 47.50 -19.46
N SER A 333 3.04 48.29 -18.48
CA SER A 333 2.23 48.93 -17.41
C SER A 333 2.91 48.85 -16.03
N THR A 334 3.87 49.76 -15.81
CA THR A 334 4.02 50.62 -14.62
C THR A 334 3.45 50.17 -13.26
N THR A 335 4.39 50.03 -12.30
CA THR A 335 4.34 50.42 -10.85
C THR A 335 3.27 49.75 -9.97
N VAL A 336 3.53 49.07 -8.83
CA VAL A 336 4.51 49.26 -7.74
C VAL A 336 4.79 47.89 -7.07
N GLY A 337 6.05 47.60 -6.71
CA GLY A 337 6.41 46.58 -5.71
C GLY A 337 7.51 45.59 -6.12
N GLU A 338 8.78 45.97 -5.95
CA GLU A 338 9.98 45.16 -6.25
C GLU A 338 10.07 43.79 -5.53
N GLN A 339 9.23 43.52 -4.53
CA GLN A 339 9.19 42.23 -3.86
C GLN A 339 8.37 41.15 -4.58
N LYS A 340 7.60 41.49 -5.63
CA LYS A 340 6.70 40.53 -6.32
C LYS A 340 7.31 39.78 -7.52
N TYR A 341 8.53 40.11 -7.94
CA TYR A 341 9.13 39.48 -9.13
C TYR A 341 9.92 38.20 -8.81
N LYS A 342 10.53 38.09 -7.62
CA LYS A 342 11.18 36.84 -7.20
C LYS A 342 10.18 35.71 -6.95
N SER A 343 9.00 36.04 -6.43
CA SER A 343 7.91 35.09 -6.29
C SER A 343 7.43 34.54 -7.63
N ASN A 344 7.64 35.22 -8.76
CA ASN A 344 7.05 34.80 -10.03
C ASN A 344 7.74 33.59 -10.68
N ILE A 345 9.07 33.45 -10.55
CA ILE A 345 9.80 32.30 -11.10
C ILE A 345 9.59 31.07 -10.21
N GLU A 346 9.71 31.26 -8.90
CA GLU A 346 9.48 30.20 -7.92
C GLU A 346 8.02 29.73 -7.96
N GLU A 347 7.05 30.65 -8.05
CA GLU A 347 5.65 30.25 -8.18
C GLU A 347 5.35 29.53 -9.50
N LYS A 348 6.00 29.90 -10.61
CA LYS A 348 5.89 29.18 -11.88
C LYS A 348 6.48 27.76 -11.76
N LEU A 349 7.62 27.61 -11.10
CA LEU A 349 8.27 26.32 -10.86
C LEU A 349 7.44 25.43 -9.92
N VAL A 350 6.95 25.98 -8.80
CA VAL A 350 6.08 25.26 -7.84
C VAL A 350 4.75 24.90 -8.50
N LYS A 351 4.19 25.77 -9.35
CA LYS A 351 2.99 25.44 -10.13
C LYS A 351 3.23 24.25 -11.05
N HIS A 352 4.34 24.24 -11.80
CA HIS A 352 4.69 23.11 -12.66
C HIS A 352 4.87 21.82 -11.86
N LEU A 353 5.55 21.90 -10.70
CA LEU A 353 5.73 20.76 -9.80
C LEU A 353 4.39 20.25 -9.24
N ALA A 354 3.48 21.15 -8.87
CA ALA A 354 2.14 20.81 -8.39
C ALA A 354 1.30 20.14 -9.49
N ASP A 355 1.38 20.63 -10.72
CA ASP A 355 0.70 20.02 -11.87
C ASP A 355 1.28 18.62 -12.18
N ASP A 356 2.59 18.42 -12.08
CA ASP A 356 3.23 17.11 -12.24
C ASP A 356 2.82 16.13 -11.13
N ILE A 357 2.75 16.58 -9.87
CA ILE A 357 2.27 15.76 -8.74
C ILE A 357 0.81 15.32 -8.96
N LEU A 358 -0.05 16.23 -9.41
CA LEU A 358 -1.46 15.93 -9.71
C LEU A 358 -1.63 15.04 -10.95
N LYS A 359 -0.77 15.20 -11.95
CA LYS A 359 -0.75 14.36 -13.16
C LYS A 359 -0.32 12.93 -12.82
N ASN A 360 0.65 12.78 -11.94
CA ASN A 360 1.19 11.50 -11.52
C ASN A 360 0.35 10.79 -10.45
N ASN A 361 -0.47 11.51 -9.68
CA ASN A 361 -1.31 10.95 -8.62
C ASN A 361 -2.79 11.24 -8.84
N LYS A 362 -3.49 10.28 -9.45
CA LYS A 362 -4.91 10.38 -9.81
C LYS A 362 -5.84 10.61 -8.61
N TYR A 363 -5.49 10.08 -7.43
CA TYR A 363 -6.28 10.23 -6.20
C TYR A 363 -6.21 11.66 -5.64
N LEU A 364 -5.03 12.29 -5.69
CA LEU A 364 -4.85 13.67 -5.23
C LEU A 364 -5.61 14.67 -6.10
N ARG A 365 -5.81 14.37 -7.39
CA ARG A 365 -6.58 15.23 -8.31
C ARG A 365 -8.06 15.36 -7.95
N GLY A 366 -8.62 14.41 -7.20
CA GLY A 366 -10.00 14.48 -6.71
C GLY A 366 -10.17 15.25 -5.41
N ILE A 367 -9.09 15.40 -4.64
CA ILE A 367 -9.11 15.93 -3.26
C ILE A 367 -8.51 17.34 -3.22
N HIS A 368 -7.42 17.56 -3.96
CA HIS A 368 -6.65 18.80 -3.95
C HIS A 368 -6.65 19.46 -5.33
N SER A 369 -6.80 20.78 -5.32
CA SER A 369 -6.55 21.61 -6.50
C SER A 369 -5.04 21.88 -6.66
N THR A 370 -4.60 22.26 -7.86
CA THR A 370 -3.21 22.69 -8.12
C THR A 370 -2.78 23.77 -7.13
N ASN A 371 -3.68 24.72 -6.80
CA ASN A 371 -3.40 25.77 -5.82
C ASN A 371 -3.23 25.22 -4.40
N SER A 372 -3.99 24.20 -4.00
CA SER A 372 -3.85 23.58 -2.68
C SER A 372 -2.48 22.90 -2.52
N ILE A 373 -2.03 22.17 -3.53
CA ILE A 373 -0.70 21.51 -3.50
C ILE A 373 0.42 22.54 -3.61
N LYS A 374 0.24 23.60 -4.40
CA LYS A 374 1.18 24.74 -4.43
C LYS A 374 1.41 25.31 -3.04
N GLN A 375 0.35 25.52 -2.24
CA GLN A 375 0.48 26.06 -0.88
C GLN A 375 1.18 25.09 0.08
N ILE A 376 0.90 23.78 -0.05
CA ILE A 376 1.58 22.75 0.76
C ILE A 376 3.09 22.76 0.46
N LEU A 377 3.47 22.75 -0.82
CA LEU A 377 4.88 22.79 -1.24
C LEU A 377 5.61 24.06 -0.77
N ILE A 378 4.94 25.21 -0.82
CA ILE A 378 5.50 26.47 -0.29
C ILE A 378 5.68 26.38 1.23
N GLY A 379 4.69 25.84 1.95
CA GLY A 379 4.77 25.66 3.40
C GLY A 379 5.91 24.73 3.83
N GLU A 380 6.07 23.62 3.12
CA GLU A 380 7.12 22.63 3.40
C GLU A 380 8.51 23.16 3.06
N ALA A 381 8.67 23.83 1.91
CA ALA A 381 9.92 24.51 1.56
C ALA A 381 10.32 25.57 2.60
N LYS A 382 9.36 26.38 3.05
CA LYS A 382 9.60 27.39 4.09
C LYS A 382 10.06 26.75 5.41
N LYS A 383 9.42 25.65 5.83
CA LYS A 383 9.81 24.89 7.03
C LYS A 383 11.26 24.39 6.93
N HIS A 384 11.64 23.82 5.79
CA HIS A 384 13.03 23.40 5.55
C HIS A 384 14.03 24.56 5.60
N PHE A 385 13.66 25.76 5.14
CA PHE A 385 14.54 26.93 5.27
C PHE A 385 14.66 27.42 6.72
N GLU A 386 13.59 27.34 7.51
CA GLU A 386 13.61 27.72 8.93
C GLU A 386 14.44 26.73 9.76
N ASP A 387 14.27 25.42 9.54
CA ASP A 387 15.03 24.36 10.23
C ASP A 387 16.54 24.48 9.95
N ASN A 388 16.93 24.85 8.73
CA ASN A 388 18.33 25.05 8.35
C ASN A 388 18.92 26.40 8.81
N LYS A 389 18.09 27.38 9.16
CA LYS A 389 18.56 28.69 9.65
C LYS A 389 18.92 28.66 11.14
N SER A 390 18.52 27.60 11.86
CA SER A 390 18.62 27.53 13.32
C SER A 390 19.82 26.80 13.96
N PRO A 391 20.87 26.26 13.28
CA PRO A 391 21.92 25.53 14.00
C PRO A 391 23.15 26.37 14.42
N ASN A 392 23.22 27.69 14.20
CA ASN A 392 24.46 28.45 14.44
C ASN A 392 24.37 29.59 15.48
N ALA A 393 23.33 29.62 16.31
CA ALA A 393 23.12 30.69 17.30
C ALA A 393 23.24 30.23 18.78
N GLN A 394 23.72 29.01 19.05
CA GLN A 394 23.91 28.49 20.41
C GLN A 394 25.36 28.10 20.76
N LEU A 395 26.33 28.56 19.98
CA LEU A 395 27.76 28.46 20.31
C LEU A 395 28.40 29.85 20.29
N VAL A 396 28.02 30.70 21.26
CA VAL A 396 28.82 31.81 21.77
C VAL A 396 28.67 31.85 23.28
#